data_AF-S2DX30-F1
#
_entry.id   AF-S2DX30-F1
#
_cell.length_a   1.000
_cell.length_b   1.000
_cell.length_c   1.000
_cell.angle_alpha   90.00
_cell.angle_beta   90.00
_cell.angle_gamma   90.00
#
_symmetry.space_group_name_H-M   'P 1'
#
loop_
_entity.id
_entity.type
_entity.pdbx_description
1 polymer ?
#
loop_
_entity_poly.entity_id
_entity_poly.type
_entity_poly.pdbx_seq_one_letter_code
_entity_poly.pdbx_strand_id
1 'polypeptide(L)' 'MTETVKEVIVLDDWAVIRGSGFETRDSEGASGTYKWIILSKKQPNGKWESVWDIFNDVEDIK' A
#
# COMPACT_ATOMS: atom_id res chain seq x y z
N MET A 1 -9.76 4.93 -7.90
CA MET A 1 -8.66 4.26 -7.17
C MET A 1 -9.26 3.16 -6.33
N THR A 2 -8.77 1.93 -6.48
CA THR A 2 -9.21 0.78 -5.68
C THR A 2 -7.98 0.08 -5.15
N GLU A 3 -7.85 -0.04 -3.82
CA GLU A 3 -6.75 -0.73 -3.17
C GLU A 3 -7.24 -2.02 -2.51
N THR A 4 -6.37 -3.02 -2.46
CA THR A 4 -6.64 -4.29 -1.81
C THR A 4 -5.44 -4.67 -0.97
N VAL A 5 -5.67 -4.83 0.34
CA VAL A 5 -4.70 -5.43 1.25
C VAL A 5 -4.51 -6.90 0.85
N LYS A 6 -3.26 -7.30 0.63
CA LYS A 6 -2.91 -8.68 0.30
C LYS A 6 -2.42 -9.45 1.51
N GLU A 7 -1.74 -8.78 2.43
CA GLU A 7 -1.12 -9.43 3.58
C GLU A 7 -0.84 -8.41 4.70
N VAL A 8 -0.94 -8.91 5.94
CA VAL A 8 -0.55 -8.19 7.16
C VAL A 8 0.35 -9.12 7.96
N ILE A 9 1.58 -8.69 8.20
CA ILE A 9 2.56 -9.39 9.03
C ILE A 9 2.72 -8.59 10.32
N VAL A 10 2.30 -9.16 11.45
CA VAL A 10 2.43 -8.54 12.77
C VAL A 10 3.70 -9.03 13.46
N LEU A 11 4.48 -8.09 13.97
CA LEU A 11 5.77 -8.27 14.63
C LEU A 11 5.75 -7.45 15.93
N ASP A 12 5.12 -7.98 16.98
CA ASP A 12 4.85 -7.27 18.24
C ASP A 12 4.16 -5.91 18.01
N ASP A 13 4.81 -4.82 18.39
CA ASP A 13 4.34 -3.44 18.19
C ASP A 13 4.63 -2.90 16.79
N TRP A 14 5.01 -3.76 15.84
CA TRP A 14 5.20 -3.41 14.44
C TRP A 14 4.31 -4.25 13.54
N ALA A 15 3.94 -3.69 12.38
CA ALA A 15 3.24 -4.42 11.35
C ALA A 15 3.73 -3.98 9.97
N VAL A 16 3.90 -4.95 9.08
CA VAL A 16 4.08 -4.70 7.65
C VAL A 16 2.77 -5.05 6.95
N ILE A 17 2.17 -4.08 6.29
CA ILE A 17 0.95 -4.25 5.50
C ILE A 17 1.34 -4.09 4.05
N ARG A 18 0.98 -5.02 3.19
CA ARG A 18 1.24 -4.89 1.75
C ARG A 18 -0.01 -5.12 0.94
N GLY A 19 -0.05 -4.49 -0.22
CA GLY A 19 -1.18 -4.61 -1.10
C GLY A 19 -0.86 -4.20 -2.53
N SER A 20 -1.95 -4.10 -3.28
CA SER A 20 -1.95 -3.61 -4.65
C SER A 20 -3.11 -2.67 -4.83
N GLY A 21 -2.99 -1.73 -5.75
CA GLY A 21 -4.13 -0.94 -6.17
C GLY A 21 -4.19 -0.77 -7.68
N PHE A 22 -5.30 -0.19 -8.11
CA PHE A 22 -5.60 0.14 -9.48
C PHE A 22 -6.12 1.57 -9.54
N GLU A 23 -5.54 2.35 -10.44
CA GLU A 23 -6.00 3.70 -10.76
C GLU A 23 -6.48 3.75 -12.21
N THR A 24 -7.72 4.21 -12.39
CA THR A 24 -8.22 4.67 -13.68
C THR A 24 -7.98 6.17 -13.75
N ARG A 25 -7.03 6.63 -14.56
CA ARG A 25 -6.92 8.06 -14.93
C ARG A 25 -7.51 8.24 -16.32
N ASP A 26 -8.45 9.16 -16.44
CA ASP A 26 -9.25 9.43 -17.62
C ASP A 26 -8.59 10.44 -18.59
N SER A 27 -9.28 10.61 -19.73
CA SER A 27 -8.99 11.26 -21.03
C SER A 27 -7.60 11.14 -21.69
N GLU A 28 -6.52 10.88 -20.95
CA GLU A 28 -5.17 10.69 -21.50
C GLU A 28 -4.62 9.26 -21.31
N GLY A 29 -5.41 8.38 -20.66
CA GLY A 29 -5.39 6.95 -20.94
C GLY A 29 -4.35 6.08 -20.21
N ALA A 30 -3.68 6.58 -19.18
CA ALA A 30 -2.87 5.72 -18.33
C ALA A 30 -3.71 5.18 -17.16
N SER A 31 -4.31 4.00 -17.33
CA SER A 31 -4.75 3.17 -16.21
C SER A 31 -3.62 2.21 -15.83
N GLY A 32 -3.34 2.06 -14.54
CA GLY A 32 -2.21 1.24 -14.10
C GLY A 32 -2.49 0.53 -12.79
N THR A 33 -1.77 -0.57 -12.59
CA THR A 33 -1.69 -1.23 -11.29
C THR A 33 -0.44 -0.75 -10.56
N TYR A 34 -0.51 -0.74 -9.23
CA TYR A 34 0.64 -0.46 -8.39
C TYR A 34 0.66 -1.43 -7.23
N LYS A 35 1.85 -1.58 -6.64
CA LYS A 35 2.05 -2.31 -5.39
C LYS A 35 2.49 -1.35 -4.33
N TRP A 36 2.09 -1.63 -3.10
CA TRP A 36 2.46 -0.81 -1.95
C TRP A 36 2.79 -1.68 -0.74
N ILE A 37 3.66 -1.14 0.12
CA ILE A 37 4.03 -1.71 1.41
C ILE A 37 4.03 -0.56 2.42
N ILE A 38 3.42 -0.76 3.58
CA ILE A 38 3.39 0.17 4.70
C ILE A 38 4.02 -0.53 5.91
N LEU A 39 4.96 0.15 6.56
CA LEU A 39 5.43 -0.19 7.90
C LEU A 39 4.66 0.66 8.91
N SER A 40 3.98 0.01 9.84
CA SER A 40 3.24 0.67 10.92
C SER A 40 3.81 0.28 12.27
N LYS A 41 3.74 1.21 13.23
CA LYS A 41 4.08 0.98 14.63
C LYS A 41 2.86 1.21 15.53
N LYS A 42 2.67 0.34 16.51
CA LYS A 42 1.69 0.50 17.57
C LYS A 42 2.25 1.46 18.62
N GLN A 43 1.50 2.51 18.88
CA GLN A 43 1.82 3.51 19.88
C GLN A 43 1.43 3.02 21.28
N PRO A 44 1.99 3.61 22.36
CA PRO A 44 1.65 3.24 23.74
C PRO A 44 0.15 3.37 24.07
N ASN A 45 -0.57 4.23 23.35
CA ASN A 45 -2.02 4.39 23.47
C ASN A 45 -2.84 3.30 22.72
N GLY A 46 -2.16 2.32 22.12
CA GLY A 46 -2.74 1.22 21.38
C GLY A 46 -3.09 1.49 19.91
N LYS A 47 -2.94 2.74 19.44
CA LYS A 47 -3.20 3.10 18.03
C LYS A 47 -2.04 2.70 17.13
N TRP A 48 -2.34 2.33 15.89
CA TRP A 48 -1.33 2.09 14.86
C TRP A 48 -1.11 3.35 14.05
N GLU A 49 0.15 3.65 13.76
CA GLU A 49 0.56 4.78 12.91
C GLU A 49 1.52 4.29 11.83
N SER A 50 1.34 4.79 10.60
CA SER A 50 2.29 4.54 9.51
C SER A 50 3.59 5.29 9.79
N VAL A 51 4.70 4.55 9.79
CA VAL A 51 6.05 5.10 9.95
C VAL A 51 6.70 5.33 8.60
N TRP A 52 6.41 4.45 7.64
CA TRP A 52 6.98 4.50 6.31
C TRP A 52 6.10 3.73 5.31
N ASP A 53 6.10 4.18 4.07
CA ASP A 53 5.43 3.53 2.96
C ASP A 53 6.31 3.55 1.70
N ILE A 54 6.19 2.49 0.91
CA ILE A 54 6.71 2.41 -0.45
C ILE A 54 5.54 2.23 -1.39
N PHE A 55 5.57 3.02 -2.46
CA PHE A 55 4.72 2.86 -3.61
C PHE A 55 5.57 2.47 -4.82
N ASN A 56 5.10 1.49 -5.58
CA ASN A 56 5.76 1.05 -6.81
C ASN A 56 4.74 0.96 -7.94
N ASP A 57 4.86 1.86 -8.91
CA ASP A 57 4.11 1.79 -10.16
C ASP A 57 4.50 0.52 -10.91
N VAL A 58 3.50 -0.29 -11.23
CA VAL A 58 3.68 -1.40 -12.15
C VAL A 58 3.14 -0.88 -13.49
N GLU A 59 4.00 -0.18 -14.24
CA GLU A 59 3.68 0.12 -15.64
C GLU A 59 3.40 -1.21 -16.34
N ASP A 60 2.19 -1.36 -16.87
CA ASP A 60 1.89 -2.42 -17.81
C ASP A 60 2.70 -2.12 -19.08
N ILE A 61 3.88 -2.72 -19.19
CA ILE A 61 4.68 -2.73 -20.42
C ILE A 61 3.78 -3.32 -21.51
N LYS A 62 3.28 -2.46 -22.40
CA LYS A 62 2.50 -2.86 -23.59
C LYS A 62 3.34 -3.66 -24.57
#